data_AF-A0AAV3YFN9-F1
#
_entry.id   AF-A0AAV3YFN9-F1
#
_cell.length_a   1.000
_cell.length_b   1.000
_cell.length_c   1.000
_cell.angle_alpha   90.00
_cell.angle_beta   90.00
_cell.angle_gamma   90.00
#
_symmetry.space_group_name_H-M   'P 1'
#
loop_
_entity.id
_entity.type
_entity.pdbx_description
1 polymer ?
#
loop_
_entity_poly.entity_id
_entity_poly.type
_entity_poly.pdbx_seq_one_letter_code
_entity_poly.pdbx_strand_id
1 'polypeptide(L)'
;MRANRKNEPPKELTPKLERDDRTVNALTNGNLNYFRFIDKKEVWMLTTAYRPRHVTTRKTNPVIKEAVIKLEAVHQYNQFMGAVDRSDQMFRNNAFKRCTLK
;
A
#
# COMPACT_ATOMS: atom_id res chain seq x y z
N MET A 1 -2.82 7.21 -1.31
CA MET A 1 -2.99 8.64 -1.67
C MET A 1 -2.72 8.76 -3.17
N ARG A 2 -3.44 9.62 -3.91
CA ARG A 2 -3.16 9.80 -5.34
C ARG A 2 -2.02 10.80 -5.51
N ALA A 3 -1.12 10.55 -6.45
CA ALA A 3 0.08 11.33 -6.73
C ALA A 3 -0.15 12.72 -7.35
N ASN A 4 -1.42 13.07 -7.63
CA ASN A 4 -1.81 14.34 -8.19
C ASN A 4 -2.72 15.13 -7.23
N ARG A 5 -2.61 14.88 -5.92
CA ARG A 5 -3.46 15.55 -4.94
C ARG A 5 -3.01 17.00 -4.81
N LYS A 6 -3.95 17.96 -4.95
CA LYS A 6 -3.67 19.41 -4.98
C LYS A 6 -2.87 19.95 -3.78
N ASN A 7 -2.92 19.27 -2.63
CA ASN A 7 -2.23 19.65 -1.39
C ASN A 7 -1.30 18.54 -0.89
N GLU A 8 -0.42 18.06 -1.78
CA GLU A 8 0.66 17.17 -1.37
C GLU A 8 1.71 17.92 -0.54
N PRO A 9 2.43 17.23 0.35
CA PRO A 9 3.54 17.84 1.07
C PRO A 9 4.54 18.45 0.08
N PRO A 10 5.07 19.65 0.36
CA PRO A 10 6.08 20.31 -0.45
C PRO A 10 7.20 19.35 -0.85
N LYS A 11 7.71 19.50 -2.08
CA LYS A 11 8.84 18.70 -2.59
C LYS A 11 10.10 18.85 -1.72
N GLU A 12 10.24 19.98 -1.04
CA GLU A 12 11.31 20.27 -0.08
C GLU A 12 11.28 19.35 1.14
N LEU A 13 10.09 19.01 1.62
CA LEU A 13 9.89 18.06 2.73
C LEU A 13 9.90 16.61 2.24
N THR A 14 9.89 16.39 0.92
CA THR A 14 9.90 15.07 0.32
C THR A 14 11.03 14.91 -0.70
N PRO A 15 12.30 14.79 -0.25
CA PRO A 15 13.43 14.53 -1.13
C PRO A 15 13.16 13.34 -2.07
N LYS A 16 13.78 13.41 -3.25
CA LYS A 16 13.70 12.35 -4.25
C LYS A 16 14.26 11.06 -3.64
N LEU A 17 13.47 10.00 -3.67
CA LEU A 17 13.90 8.69 -3.20
C LEU A 17 14.85 8.07 -4.21
N GLU A 18 15.99 7.57 -3.72
CA GLU A 18 16.82 6.64 -4.49
C GLU A 18 16.09 5.30 -4.64
N ARG A 19 16.40 4.53 -5.68
CA ARG A 19 15.85 3.18 -5.90
C ARG A 19 16.45 2.19 -4.90
N ASP A 20 16.07 2.35 -3.65
CA ASP A 20 16.31 1.39 -2.60
C ASP A 20 14.98 1.05 -1.93
N ASP A 21 14.65 -0.24 -1.90
CA ASP A 21 13.37 -0.77 -1.42
C ASP A 21 13.16 -0.53 0.09
N ARG A 22 14.21 -0.14 0.82
CA ARG A 22 14.17 0.12 2.26
C ARG A 22 14.01 1.60 2.60
N THR A 23 14.20 2.48 1.64
CA THR A 23 14.13 3.93 1.88
C THR A 23 12.68 4.38 1.93
N VAL A 24 12.28 4.89 3.09
CA VAL A 24 10.94 5.43 3.34
C VAL A 24 11.08 6.88 3.78
N ASN A 25 10.45 7.78 3.05
CA ASN A 25 10.23 9.13 3.53
C ASN A 25 8.90 9.19 4.28
N ALA A 26 8.95 9.63 5.54
CA ALA A 26 7.80 9.71 6.41
C ALA A 26 7.63 11.13 6.94
N LEU A 27 6.44 11.70 6.73
CA LEU A 27 6.02 12.96 7.34
C LEU A 27 4.91 12.66 8.33
N THR A 28 5.04 13.17 9.56
CA THR A 28 4.04 13.01 10.61
C THR A 28 3.61 14.36 11.13
N ASN A 29 2.31 14.51 11.36
CA ASN A 29 1.74 15.64 12.10
C ASN A 29 1.08 15.15 13.42
N GLY A 30 1.65 14.10 14.03
CA GLY A 30 1.16 13.47 15.26
C GLY A 30 -0.02 12.52 15.04
N ASN A 31 -1.08 12.99 14.38
CA ASN A 31 -2.31 12.21 14.14
C ASN A 31 -2.32 11.52 12.77
N LEU A 32 -1.56 12.04 11.82
CA LEU A 32 -1.56 11.59 10.44
C LEU A 32 -0.12 11.36 9.99
N ASN A 33 0.11 10.18 9.44
CA ASN A 33 1.39 9.74 8.90
C ASN A 33 1.28 9.58 7.39
N TYR A 34 2.15 10.27 6.67
CA TYR A 34 2.30 10.19 5.24
C TYR A 34 3.60 9.47 4.92
N PHE A 35 3.51 8.44 4.08
CA PHE A 35 4.65 7.64 3.66
C PHE A 35 4.82 7.68 2.16
N ARG A 36 6.07 7.81 1.74
CA ARG A 36 6.51 7.74 0.36
C ARG A 36 7.68 6.75 0.28
N PHE A 37 7.56 5.72 -0.54
CA PHE A 37 8.58 4.67 -0.67
C PHE A 37 8.54 4.07 -2.08
N ILE A 38 9.55 3.26 -2.42
CA ILE A 38 9.62 2.55 -3.70
C ILE A 38 9.31 1.06 -3.49
N ASP A 39 8.33 0.54 -4.23
CA ASP A 39 8.04 -0.89 -4.39
C ASP A 39 7.82 -1.14 -5.88
N LYS A 40 8.94 -1.33 -6.63
CA LYS A 40 9.06 -1.28 -8.11
C LYS A 40 8.69 0.07 -8.76
N LYS A 41 7.70 0.76 -8.21
CA LYS A 41 7.25 2.10 -8.52
C LYS A 41 7.10 2.88 -7.23
N GLU A 42 7.02 4.19 -7.36
CA GLU A 42 6.77 5.07 -6.24
C GLU A 42 5.33 4.88 -5.71
N VAL A 43 5.21 4.76 -4.39
CA VAL A 43 3.94 4.54 -3.71
C VAL A 43 3.76 5.61 -2.63
N TRP A 44 2.55 6.17 -2.60
CA TRP A 44 2.14 7.16 -1.61
C TRP A 44 1.03 6.63 -0.72
N MET A 45 1.32 6.55 0.56
CA MET A 45 0.41 6.04 1.58
C MET A 45 0.12 7.11 2.63
N LEU A 46 -1.11 7.08 3.13
CA LEU A 46 -1.56 7.95 4.21
C LEU A 46 -2.26 7.08 5.24
N THR A 47 -1.90 7.23 6.51
CA THR A 47 -2.49 6.44 7.59
C THR A 47 -2.50 7.24 8.89
N THR A 48 -3.49 6.98 9.73
CA THR A 48 -3.56 7.51 11.11
C THR A 48 -3.13 6.48 12.15
N ALA A 49 -3.05 5.21 11.77
CA ALA A 49 -2.90 4.09 12.72
C ALA A 49 -1.47 3.56 12.81
N TYR A 50 -0.71 3.61 11.71
CA TYR A 50 0.59 2.93 11.61
C TYR A 50 1.76 3.92 11.54
N ARG A 51 2.90 3.51 12.07
CA ARG A 51 4.18 4.25 12.06
C ARG A 51 5.08 3.76 10.91
N PRO A 52 6.13 4.51 10.52
CA PRO A 52 7.06 4.10 9.46
C PRO A 52 8.00 2.99 9.96
N ARG A 53 7.44 1.81 10.23
CA ARG A 53 8.18 0.64 10.74
C ARG A 53 8.18 -0.46 9.69
N HIS A 54 9.33 -1.12 9.52
CA HIS A 54 9.42 -2.34 8.72
C HIS A 54 9.01 -3.57 9.54
N VAL A 55 8.27 -4.48 8.90
CA VAL A 55 7.84 -5.76 9.48
C VAL A 55 8.23 -6.89 8.55
N THR A 56 8.67 -7.99 9.15
CA THR A 56 8.91 -9.25 8.44
C THR A 56 7.56 -9.87 8.10
N THR A 57 7.31 -10.08 6.82
CA THR A 57 6.09 -10.78 6.38
C THR A 57 6.26 -12.29 6.57
N ARG A 58 5.16 -13.03 6.59
CA ARG A 58 5.18 -14.51 6.60
C ARG A 58 5.59 -15.14 5.26
N LYS A 59 6.06 -14.35 4.30
CA LYS A 59 6.46 -14.80 2.97
C LYS A 59 7.97 -14.82 2.86
N THR A 60 8.50 -15.90 2.29
CA THR A 60 9.92 -16.02 1.97
C THR A 60 10.13 -15.76 0.48
N ASN A 61 11.16 -14.99 0.15
CA ASN A 61 11.56 -14.79 -1.23
C ASN A 61 12.14 -16.12 -1.77
N PRO A 62 11.55 -16.71 -2.82
CA PRO A 62 11.99 -18.03 -3.31
C PRO A 62 13.41 -18.00 -3.92
N VAL A 63 13.89 -16.85 -4.38
CA VAL A 63 15.22 -16.71 -5.01
C VAL A 63 16.32 -16.58 -3.96
N ILE A 64 16.14 -15.66 -3.02
CA ILE A 64 17.16 -15.27 -2.03
C ILE A 64 17.03 -16.10 -0.74
N LYS A 65 15.91 -16.83 -0.56
CA LYS A 65 15.55 -17.59 0.65
C LYS A 65 15.44 -16.74 1.92
N GLU A 66 15.40 -15.43 1.78
CA GLU A 66 15.20 -14.47 2.88
C GLU A 66 13.73 -14.12 3.07
N ALA A 67 13.36 -13.72 4.29
CA ALA A 67 12.01 -13.25 4.57
C ALA A 67 11.74 -11.92 3.88
N VAL A 68 10.57 -11.77 3.27
CA VAL A 68 10.17 -10.53 2.61
C VAL A 68 9.82 -9.50 3.68
N ILE A 69 10.52 -8.37 3.67
CA ILE A 69 10.30 -7.24 4.57
C ILE A 69 9.43 -6.21 3.86
N LYS A 70 8.44 -5.64 4.56
CA LYS A 70 7.60 -4.55 4.05
C LYS A 70 7.35 -3.50 5.13
N LEU A 71 6.97 -2.30 4.73
CA LEU A 71 6.44 -1.30 5.65
C LEU A 71 5.15 -1.84 6.30
N GLU A 72 5.00 -1.66 7.60
CA GLU A 72 3.88 -2.15 8.41
C GLU A 72 2.53 -1.70 7.82
N ALA A 73 2.42 -0.40 7.53
CA ALA A 73 1.22 0.18 6.95
C ALA A 73 0.83 -0.48 5.62
N VAL A 74 1.83 -0.86 4.81
CA VAL A 74 1.65 -1.52 3.51
C VAL A 74 1.27 -2.98 3.69
N HIS A 75 1.90 -3.66 4.65
CA HIS A 75 1.55 -5.04 4.97
C HIS A 75 0.08 -5.13 5.40
N GLN A 76 -0.35 -4.26 6.31
CA GLN A 76 -1.72 -4.20 6.79
C GLN A 76 -2.69 -3.79 5.69
N TYR A 77 -2.38 -2.76 4.90
CA TYR A 77 -3.22 -2.36 3.77
C TYR A 77 -3.46 -3.53 2.80
N ASN A 78 -2.41 -4.23 2.39
CA ASN A 78 -2.53 -5.37 1.47
C ASN A 78 -3.36 -6.52 2.04
N GLN A 79 -3.37 -6.71 3.36
CA GLN A 79 -4.17 -7.75 4.01
C GLN A 79 -5.67 -7.45 3.94
N PHE A 80 -6.08 -6.19 4.04
CA PHE A 80 -7.49 -5.80 4.14
C PHE A 80 -8.07 -5.24 2.83
N MET A 81 -7.26 -4.66 1.93
CA MET A 81 -7.76 -3.98 0.73
C MET A 81 -8.63 -4.85 -0.18
N GLY A 82 -8.39 -6.17 -0.19
CA GLY A 82 -9.07 -7.10 -1.09
C GLY A 82 -10.44 -7.58 -0.63
N ALA A 83 -10.97 -7.09 0.50
CA ALA A 83 -12.25 -7.58 1.03
C ALA A 83 -13.43 -7.37 0.06
N VAL A 84 -13.52 -6.19 -0.55
CA VAL A 84 -14.58 -5.86 -1.53
C VAL A 84 -14.41 -6.69 -2.80
N ASP A 85 -13.22 -6.66 -3.41
CA ASP A 85 -12.94 -7.38 -4.65
C ASP A 85 -13.13 -8.89 -4.50
N ARG A 86 -12.75 -9.46 -3.35
CA ARG A 86 -12.98 -10.88 -3.04
C ARG A 86 -14.47 -11.20 -2.98
N SER A 87 -15.26 -10.33 -2.37
CA SER A 87 -16.71 -10.50 -2.24
C SER A 87 -17.39 -10.40 -3.61
N ASP A 88 -17.02 -9.41 -4.42
CA ASP A 88 -17.48 -9.29 -5.82
C ASP A 88 -17.08 -10.50 -6.66
N GLN A 89 -15.84 -10.98 -6.54
CA GLN A 89 -15.36 -12.15 -7.26
C GLN A 89 -16.17 -13.41 -6.90
N MET A 90 -16.45 -13.62 -5.61
CA MET A 90 -17.30 -14.73 -5.15
C MET A 90 -18.72 -14.63 -5.71
N PHE A 91 -19.31 -13.43 -5.69
CA PHE A 91 -20.63 -13.20 -6.28
C PHE A 91 -20.60 -13.45 -7.78
N ARG A 92 -19.65 -12.86 -8.50
CA ARG A 92 -19.54 -12.95 -9.96
C ARG A 92 -19.30 -14.39 -10.44
N ASN A 93 -18.51 -15.17 -9.73
CA ASN A 93 -18.21 -16.56 -10.10
C ASN A 93 -19.40 -17.50 -9.87
N ASN A 94 -20.28 -17.20 -8.91
CA ASN A 94 -21.44 -18.01 -8.57
C ASN A 94 -22.79 -17.38 -8.96
N ALA A 95 -22.77 -16.23 -9.65
CA ALA A 95 -23.97 -15.52 -10.04
C ALA A 95 -24.63 -16.18 -11.25
N PHE A 96 -25.88 -16.62 -11.08
CA PHE A 96 -26.78 -16.90 -12.20
C PHE A 96 -27.24 -15.59 -12.84
N LYS A 97 -26.42 -15.04 -13.72
CA LYS A 97 -26.77 -13.84 -14.50
C LYS A 97 -27.79 -14.22 -15.57
N ARG A 98 -28.97 -13.60 -15.54
CA ARG A 98 -29.96 -13.65 -16.63
C ARG A 98 -30.04 -12.27 -17.28
N CYS A 99 -29.90 -12.21 -18.61
CA CYS A 99 -30.20 -10.99 -19.35
C CYS A 99 -31.71 -10.74 -19.29
N THR A 100 -32.11 -9.54 -18.89
CA THR A 100 -33.53 -9.13 -18.84
C THR A 100 -33.73 -7.90 -19.71
N LEU A 101 -34.87 -7.81 -20.39
CA LEU A 101 -35.28 -6.67 -21.23
C LEU A 101 -35.94 -5.52 -20.45
N LYS A 102 -35.94 -5.61 -19.11
CA LYS A 102 -36.31 -4.50 -18.24
C LYS A 102 -35.18 -3.48 -18.20
#